data_AF-A0AAU4ANZ2-F1
#
_entry.id   AF-A0AAU4ANZ2-F1
#
_cell.length_a   1.000
_cell.length_b   1.000
_cell.length_c   1.000
_cell.angle_alpha   90.00
_cell.angle_beta   90.00
_cell.angle_gamma   90.00
#
_symmetry.space_group_name_H-M   'P 1'
#
loop_
_entity.id
_entity.type
_entity.pdbx_description
1 polymer ?
#
loop_
_entity_poly.entity_id
_entity_poly.type
_entity_poly.pdbx_seq_one_letter_code
_entity_poly.pdbx_strand_id
1 'polypeptide(L)'
;MTLPHTDRNPAGADRTFQVDLRGLVDLLSHHLYSSPRVYLRELLQNAVDALTARHTLEPAAPAGAFGIRLYADGSVVRVEDDGVGLTEADVHTFLATIGRSSKRAERIAEQRADFIGQFGIGLLSCFLVADEIHVLSRSARTPDAPAVEWRGHGDGSYSVRTLPASARPRPGTTVTLTPRADAAEWTSPTQVHALARHFGSLLRHPVAFDDGRSGKDAPVNPEPAPWARTYPTPGARSRALAAYGEQVFGFTPLDTVELDLPAVGLKGIACILPEAVPAGRRHGHRVHVKGMLLSEQAAEILPEWAFFVRCVVDAESLRPTASRESLYEDDTLAAVRDALAERLRAWIARAAASDPDLLGRFLQAHHLAVKSLAVHDDEILRMLLPWLPFETTDGHTTLDEFARTHRTVLVTSSVEEFRQVAAIASAAGLGVVNGGYTYDRELVHRLPEIRPETSVADLDPATLTAHLDPVDRETELAAASYLALARDALAVFDCDVALRTFHPASAPALLVDSRDARHERTRSQIAREQEGGLWGDILGALRDEAPRAQLILNQLNPLVRTAVAIAEPELARTSAEALYGQAALLSRRPLRPSESSLINRSFLDLLAHALRKDS
;
A
#
# COMPACT_ATOMS: atom_id res chain seq x y z
N MET A 1 -73.89 59.01 9.46
CA MET A 1 -72.81 59.56 8.62
C MET A 1 -71.66 58.58 8.71
N THR A 2 -71.29 58.02 7.55
CA THR A 2 -70.37 56.92 7.30
C THR A 2 -68.96 57.21 7.81
N LEU A 3 -68.35 56.26 8.52
CA LEU A 3 -66.91 56.20 8.79
C LEU A 3 -66.39 54.80 8.43
N PRO A 4 -65.13 54.68 7.97
CA PRO A 4 -64.76 53.79 6.87
C PRO A 4 -64.17 52.45 7.30
N HIS A 5 -64.24 51.51 6.36
CA HIS A 5 -63.49 50.27 6.30
C HIS A 5 -62.03 50.44 6.76
N THR A 6 -61.65 49.78 7.85
CA THR A 6 -60.26 49.39 8.08
C THR A 6 -59.92 48.26 7.11
N ASP A 7 -59.15 48.59 6.07
CA ASP A 7 -58.44 47.60 5.26
C ASP A 7 -57.52 46.78 6.17
N ARG A 8 -57.82 45.49 6.27
CA ARG A 8 -56.86 44.50 6.76
C ARG A 8 -55.75 44.38 5.73
N ASN A 9 -54.56 44.81 6.13
CA ASN A 9 -53.28 44.50 5.51
C ASN A 9 -53.25 43.03 5.03
N PRO A 10 -53.05 42.71 3.74
CA PRO A 10 -52.96 41.33 3.30
C PRO A 10 -51.67 40.72 3.87
N ALA A 11 -51.82 39.57 4.50
CA ALA A 11 -50.75 38.72 5.00
C ALA A 11 -49.62 38.62 3.97
N GLY A 12 -48.38 38.83 4.43
CA GLY A 12 -47.19 38.57 3.62
C GLY A 12 -47.24 37.13 3.10
N ALA A 13 -47.33 36.98 1.78
CA ALA A 13 -47.31 35.67 1.16
C ALA A 13 -45.97 34.99 1.43
N ASP A 14 -46.00 33.79 2.00
CA ASP A 14 -44.83 32.92 2.10
C ASP A 14 -44.24 32.73 0.70
N ARG A 15 -42.99 33.17 0.53
CA ARG A 15 -42.24 32.99 -0.71
C ARG A 15 -41.31 31.80 -0.55
N THR A 16 -41.47 30.80 -1.40
CA THR A 16 -40.53 29.69 -1.49
C THR A 16 -39.25 30.14 -2.18
N PHE A 17 -38.10 29.68 -1.70
CA PHE A 17 -36.82 29.86 -2.39
C PHE A 17 -36.92 29.30 -3.81
N GLN A 18 -36.58 30.13 -4.80
CA GLN A 18 -36.43 29.72 -6.19
C GLN A 18 -34.95 29.40 -6.44
N VAL A 19 -34.69 28.23 -7.02
CA VAL A 19 -33.33 27.78 -7.35
C VAL A 19 -33.13 27.94 -8.86
N ASP A 20 -32.09 28.67 -9.27
CA ASP A 20 -31.72 28.81 -10.69
C ASP A 20 -31.02 27.53 -11.16
N LEU A 21 -31.62 26.86 -12.14
CA LEU A 21 -31.13 25.59 -12.68
C LEU A 21 -29.79 25.77 -13.40
N ARG A 22 -29.53 26.94 -14.00
CA ARG A 22 -28.24 27.24 -14.66
C ARG A 22 -27.11 27.30 -13.63
N GLY A 23 -27.32 28.05 -12.54
CA GLY A 23 -26.36 28.10 -11.43
C GLY A 23 -26.16 26.74 -10.74
N LEU A 24 -27.19 25.87 -10.75
CA LEU A 24 -27.07 24.51 -10.22
C LEU A 24 -26.27 23.59 -11.17
N VAL A 25 -26.49 23.66 -12.48
CA VAL A 25 -25.68 22.92 -13.48
C VAL A 25 -24.22 23.37 -13.43
N ASP A 26 -23.97 24.68 -13.31
CA ASP A 26 -22.61 25.21 -13.13
C ASP A 26 -21.97 24.69 -11.83
N LEU A 27 -22.72 24.64 -10.73
CA LEU A 27 -22.23 24.12 -9.45
C LEU A 27 -22.00 22.60 -9.51
N LEU A 28 -22.87 21.84 -10.19
CA LEU A 28 -22.69 20.41 -10.43
C LEU A 28 -21.40 20.16 -11.23
N SER A 29 -21.18 20.97 -12.27
CA SER A 29 -20.03 20.85 -13.18
C SER A 29 -18.70 21.22 -12.53
N HIS A 30 -18.67 22.17 -11.59
CA HIS A 30 -17.43 22.66 -10.97
C HIS A 30 -17.14 22.06 -9.58
N HIS A 31 -18.13 21.51 -8.88
CA HIS A 31 -17.98 21.13 -7.47
C HIS A 31 -18.51 19.74 -7.09
N LEU A 32 -19.32 19.07 -7.92
CA LEU A 32 -19.90 17.76 -7.56
C LEU A 32 -19.47 16.60 -8.46
N TYR A 33 -19.21 16.87 -9.75
CA TYR A 33 -18.73 15.86 -10.67
C TYR A 33 -17.36 16.23 -11.24
N SER A 34 -16.41 15.32 -11.12
CA SER A 34 -15.05 15.52 -11.62
C SER A 34 -14.94 15.37 -13.15
N SER A 35 -15.92 14.75 -13.81
CA SER A 35 -15.87 14.44 -15.24
C SER A 35 -17.26 14.30 -15.87
N PRO A 36 -17.46 14.74 -17.13
CA PRO A 36 -18.71 14.56 -17.88
C PRO A 36 -19.17 13.10 -18.00
N ARG A 37 -18.25 12.12 -17.94
CA ARG A 37 -18.55 10.68 -18.05
C ARG A 37 -19.66 10.18 -17.13
N VAL A 38 -19.90 10.89 -16.03
CA VAL A 38 -20.89 10.55 -15.02
C VAL A 38 -22.33 10.49 -15.55
N TYR A 39 -22.66 11.19 -16.64
CA TYR A 39 -24.02 11.19 -17.19
C TYR A 39 -24.54 9.78 -17.44
N LEU A 40 -23.70 8.91 -17.99
CA LEU A 40 -24.10 7.55 -18.34
C LEU A 40 -24.23 6.67 -17.10
N ARG A 41 -23.37 6.87 -16.10
CA ARG A 41 -23.50 6.20 -14.80
C ARG A 41 -24.84 6.52 -14.15
N GLU A 42 -25.23 7.79 -14.14
CA GLU A 42 -26.50 8.24 -13.55
C GLU A 42 -27.71 7.68 -14.30
N LEU A 43 -27.68 7.66 -15.64
CA LEU A 43 -28.75 7.06 -16.44
C LEU A 43 -28.87 5.55 -16.22
N LEU A 44 -27.75 4.82 -16.22
CA LEU A 44 -27.73 3.39 -15.92
C LEU A 44 -28.23 3.13 -14.49
N GLN A 45 -27.86 3.96 -13.52
CA GLN A 45 -28.32 3.81 -12.15
C GLN A 45 -29.83 4.01 -12.02
N ASN A 46 -30.38 5.02 -12.67
CA ASN A 46 -31.81 5.27 -12.69
C ASN A 46 -32.57 4.11 -13.33
N ALA A 47 -32.04 3.54 -14.42
CA ALA A 47 -32.58 2.35 -15.05
C ALA A 47 -32.55 1.14 -14.11
N VAL A 48 -31.43 0.87 -13.42
CA VAL A 48 -31.31 -0.23 -12.44
C VAL A 48 -32.29 -0.08 -11.28
N ASP A 49 -32.41 1.13 -10.72
CA ASP A 49 -33.40 1.42 -9.68
C ASP A 49 -34.84 1.17 -10.18
N ALA A 50 -35.15 1.57 -11.41
CA ALA A 50 -36.46 1.38 -12.03
C ALA A 50 -36.78 -0.11 -12.30
N LEU A 51 -35.78 -0.88 -12.73
CA LEU A 51 -35.88 -2.34 -12.92
C LEU A 51 -36.04 -3.07 -11.59
N THR A 52 -35.35 -2.61 -10.54
CA THR A 52 -35.49 -3.15 -9.18
C THR A 52 -36.92 -2.95 -8.67
N ALA A 53 -37.46 -1.74 -8.81
CA ALA A 53 -38.85 -1.44 -8.46
C ALA A 53 -39.86 -2.25 -9.30
N ARG A 54 -39.56 -2.48 -10.59
CA ARG A 54 -40.37 -3.32 -11.47
C ARG A 54 -40.42 -4.76 -10.98
N HIS A 55 -39.29 -5.31 -10.54
CA HIS A 55 -39.21 -6.68 -10.04
C HIS A 55 -39.95 -6.85 -8.71
N THR A 56 -39.96 -5.83 -7.85
CA THR A 56 -40.81 -5.83 -6.63
C THR A 56 -42.30 -5.85 -6.98
N LEU A 57 -42.70 -5.16 -8.05
CA LEU A 57 -44.10 -5.17 -8.53
C LEU A 57 -44.47 -6.50 -9.20
N GLU A 58 -43.53 -7.12 -9.92
CA GLU A 58 -43.72 -8.39 -10.63
C GLU A 58 -42.69 -9.45 -10.20
N PRO A 59 -42.81 -9.98 -8.96
CA PRO A 59 -41.82 -10.90 -8.40
C PRO A 59 -41.78 -12.27 -9.10
N ALA A 60 -42.82 -12.60 -9.88
CA ALA A 60 -42.88 -13.83 -10.67
C ALA A 60 -42.18 -13.71 -12.05
N ALA A 61 -41.69 -12.52 -12.41
CA ALA A 61 -40.99 -12.32 -13.68
C ALA A 61 -39.68 -13.13 -13.73
N PRO A 62 -39.37 -13.83 -14.83
CA PRO A 62 -38.12 -14.55 -14.97
C PRO A 62 -36.88 -13.64 -14.82
N ALA A 63 -35.76 -14.22 -14.39
CA ALA A 63 -34.48 -13.53 -14.40
C ALA A 63 -34.14 -13.06 -15.83
N GLY A 64 -33.78 -11.79 -15.98
CA GLY A 64 -33.48 -11.19 -17.28
C GLY A 64 -34.71 -10.83 -18.13
N ALA A 65 -35.94 -10.93 -17.60
CA ALA A 65 -37.16 -10.50 -18.30
C ALA A 65 -37.18 -8.99 -18.61
N PHE A 66 -36.44 -8.20 -17.84
CA PHE A 66 -36.33 -6.76 -17.98
C PHE A 66 -34.85 -6.38 -18.13
N GLY A 67 -34.55 -5.45 -19.04
CA GLY A 67 -33.18 -5.03 -19.32
C GLY A 67 -33.04 -3.54 -19.61
N ILE A 68 -31.83 -3.17 -19.98
CA ILE A 68 -31.45 -1.81 -20.40
C ILE A 68 -30.92 -1.88 -21.83
N ARG A 69 -31.41 -1.00 -22.70
CA ARG A 69 -30.92 -0.84 -24.07
C ARG A 69 -30.35 0.55 -24.26
N LEU A 70 -29.09 0.61 -24.68
CA LEU A 70 -28.40 1.84 -25.02
C LEU A 70 -28.30 1.95 -26.54
N TYR A 71 -28.43 3.16 -27.04
CA TYR A 71 -28.26 3.47 -28.46
C TYR A 71 -27.48 4.77 -28.61
N ALA A 72 -26.51 4.80 -29.52
CA ALA A 72 -25.84 6.03 -29.91
C ALA A 72 -25.36 5.96 -31.36
N ASP A 73 -25.68 6.98 -32.16
CA ASP A 73 -25.20 7.12 -33.55
C ASP A 73 -24.31 8.36 -33.77
N GLY A 74 -24.07 9.13 -32.69
CA GLY A 74 -23.32 10.38 -32.69
C GLY A 74 -24.19 11.63 -32.82
N SER A 75 -25.42 11.52 -33.32
CA SER A 75 -26.42 12.59 -33.33
C SER A 75 -27.33 12.56 -32.10
N VAL A 76 -27.47 11.38 -31.49
CA VAL A 76 -28.31 11.17 -30.32
C VAL A 76 -27.72 10.07 -29.43
N VAL A 77 -27.96 10.17 -28.12
CA VAL A 77 -27.75 9.07 -27.17
C VAL A 77 -29.08 8.71 -26.53
N ARG A 78 -29.43 7.44 -26.48
CA ARG A 78 -30.67 6.95 -25.87
C ARG A 78 -30.39 5.84 -24.88
N VAL A 79 -31.03 5.92 -23.71
CA VAL A 79 -31.05 4.87 -22.70
C VAL A 79 -32.51 4.49 -22.44
N GLU A 80 -32.85 3.24 -22.72
CA GLU A 80 -34.17 2.67 -22.54
C GLU A 80 -34.13 1.57 -21.46
N ASP A 81 -35.10 1.59 -20.55
CA ASP A 81 -35.31 0.55 -19.54
C ASP A 81 -36.72 -0.03 -19.60
N ASP A 82 -36.84 -1.30 -19.22
CA ASP A 82 -38.12 -2.00 -19.00
C ASP A 82 -38.61 -1.85 -17.54
N GLY A 83 -38.23 -0.78 -16.85
CA GLY A 83 -38.49 -0.56 -15.44
C GLY A 83 -39.93 -0.17 -15.10
N VAL A 84 -40.15 0.29 -13.87
CA VAL A 84 -41.50 0.63 -13.35
C VAL A 84 -42.14 1.82 -14.06
N GLY A 85 -41.34 2.65 -14.74
CA GLY A 85 -41.80 3.86 -15.43
C GLY A 85 -42.38 4.93 -14.49
N LEU A 86 -42.76 6.06 -15.08
CA LEU A 86 -43.23 7.25 -14.39
C LEU A 86 -44.67 7.60 -14.78
N THR A 87 -45.41 8.18 -13.84
CA THR A 87 -46.67 8.90 -14.06
C THR A 87 -46.42 10.40 -14.20
N GLU A 88 -47.43 11.18 -14.58
CA GLU A 88 -47.32 12.65 -14.69
C GLU A 88 -46.98 13.27 -13.32
N ALA A 89 -47.60 12.77 -12.25
CA ALA A 89 -47.30 13.16 -10.88
C ALA A 89 -45.85 12.82 -10.48
N ASP A 90 -45.34 11.65 -10.90
CA ASP A 90 -43.94 11.26 -10.67
C ASP A 90 -42.97 12.24 -11.38
N VAL A 91 -43.27 12.64 -12.61
CA VAL A 91 -42.45 13.61 -13.37
C VAL A 91 -42.42 14.97 -12.66
N HIS A 92 -43.55 15.48 -12.19
CA HIS A 92 -43.58 16.73 -11.42
C HIS A 92 -42.82 16.63 -10.09
N THR A 93 -42.85 15.44 -9.47
CA THR A 93 -42.16 15.22 -8.20
C THR A 93 -40.65 15.09 -8.38
N PHE A 94 -40.18 14.31 -9.36
CA PHE A 94 -38.77 13.91 -9.49
C PHE A 94 -37.98 14.74 -10.50
N LEU A 95 -38.63 15.22 -11.56
CA LEU A 95 -37.94 15.93 -12.66
C LEU A 95 -38.14 17.44 -12.60
N ALA A 96 -39.29 17.90 -12.10
CA ALA A 96 -39.61 19.33 -12.01
C ALA A 96 -39.18 20.00 -10.69
N THR A 97 -38.90 19.23 -9.63
CA THR A 97 -38.49 19.77 -8.32
C THR A 97 -37.10 19.26 -7.93
N ILE A 98 -36.08 20.12 -8.03
CA ILE A 98 -34.70 19.78 -7.67
C ILE A 98 -34.63 19.39 -6.18
N GLY A 99 -34.06 18.22 -5.89
CA GLY A 99 -33.84 17.73 -4.52
C GLY A 99 -35.04 17.02 -3.87
N ARG A 100 -36.12 16.75 -4.61
CA ARG A 100 -37.18 15.81 -4.19
C ARG A 100 -37.07 14.50 -4.97
N SER A 101 -36.31 13.55 -4.44
CA SER A 101 -36.50 12.14 -4.78
C SER A 101 -37.82 11.65 -4.15
N SER A 102 -38.47 10.62 -4.72
CA SER A 102 -39.65 9.91 -4.19
C SER A 102 -39.54 9.47 -2.75
N LYS A 103 -38.33 9.49 -2.21
CA LYS A 103 -37.89 8.72 -1.06
C LYS A 103 -37.80 9.57 0.21
N ARG A 104 -38.31 10.82 0.20
CA ARG A 104 -38.36 11.69 1.39
C ARG A 104 -39.69 11.62 2.17
N ALA A 105 -40.75 11.09 1.56
CA ALA A 105 -42.07 10.98 2.20
C ALA A 105 -42.37 9.51 2.58
N GLU A 106 -42.32 9.26 3.89
CA GLU A 106 -42.94 8.17 4.65
C GLU A 106 -42.41 6.70 4.55
N ARG A 107 -41.80 6.30 5.70
CA ARG A 107 -41.70 4.97 6.34
C ARG A 107 -40.42 4.11 6.17
N ILE A 108 -39.77 3.97 7.35
CA ILE A 108 -38.94 2.88 7.91
C ILE A 108 -37.56 2.63 7.29
N ALA A 109 -36.55 2.61 8.16
CA ALA A 109 -35.12 2.56 7.85
C ALA A 109 -34.60 1.25 7.21
N GLU A 110 -35.45 0.23 7.05
CA GLU A 110 -35.03 -1.13 6.65
C GLU A 110 -35.07 -1.39 5.13
N GLN A 111 -35.85 -0.64 4.33
CA GLN A 111 -35.90 -0.79 2.87
C GLN A 111 -35.01 0.21 2.10
N ARG A 112 -34.21 1.01 2.81
CA ARG A 112 -33.29 2.00 2.21
C ARG A 112 -32.11 1.37 1.48
N ALA A 113 -31.83 0.09 1.71
CA ALA A 113 -30.68 -0.61 1.17
C ALA A 113 -30.80 -0.90 -0.34
N ASP A 114 -32.01 -0.93 -0.91
CA ASP A 114 -32.23 -1.43 -2.28
C ASP A 114 -32.07 -0.43 -3.41
N PHE A 115 -31.80 0.84 -3.10
CA PHE A 115 -31.74 1.89 -4.12
C PHE A 115 -30.52 2.79 -3.95
N ILE A 116 -29.73 2.91 -5.02
CA ILE A 116 -28.48 3.68 -5.02
C ILE A 116 -28.78 5.16 -5.39
N GLY A 117 -29.90 5.46 -6.07
CA GLY A 117 -30.44 6.80 -6.40
C GLY A 117 -31.06 7.58 -5.24
N GLN A 118 -30.30 8.44 -4.54
CA GLN A 118 -30.79 9.16 -3.35
C GLN A 118 -31.02 10.68 -3.53
N PHE A 119 -30.32 11.35 -4.46
CA PHE A 119 -30.28 12.83 -4.50
C PHE A 119 -31.23 13.50 -5.50
N GLY A 120 -31.82 12.76 -6.44
CA GLY A 120 -32.78 13.31 -7.42
C GLY A 120 -32.18 14.33 -8.39
N ILE A 121 -30.85 14.37 -8.52
CA ILE A 121 -30.08 15.27 -9.42
C ILE A 121 -29.38 14.52 -10.56
N GLY A 122 -29.52 13.19 -10.63
CA GLY A 122 -28.80 12.35 -11.59
C GLY A 122 -29.12 12.71 -13.04
N LEU A 123 -30.37 13.07 -13.36
CA LEU A 123 -30.74 13.48 -14.71
C LEU A 123 -30.07 14.80 -15.14
N LEU A 124 -29.81 15.70 -14.18
CA LEU A 124 -29.17 16.99 -14.48
C LEU A 124 -27.72 16.84 -14.94
N SER A 125 -27.06 15.73 -14.58
CA SER A 125 -25.71 15.42 -15.08
C SER A 125 -25.68 15.24 -16.60
N CYS A 126 -26.82 14.97 -17.25
CA CYS A 126 -26.89 14.87 -18.69
C CYS A 126 -26.71 16.22 -19.39
N PHE A 127 -27.01 17.35 -18.73
CA PHE A 127 -26.74 18.68 -19.29
C PHE A 127 -25.24 19.00 -19.40
N LEU A 128 -24.36 18.19 -18.80
CA LEU A 128 -22.91 18.27 -19.05
C LEU A 128 -22.54 17.88 -20.49
N VAL A 129 -23.41 17.13 -21.18
CA VAL A 129 -23.14 16.59 -22.53
C VAL A 129 -24.27 16.85 -23.55
N ALA A 130 -25.44 17.32 -23.10
CA ALA A 130 -26.63 17.49 -23.94
C ALA A 130 -27.28 18.87 -23.79
N ASP A 131 -27.80 19.44 -24.89
CA ASP A 131 -28.59 20.68 -24.87
C ASP A 131 -30.07 20.42 -24.54
N GLU A 132 -30.57 19.24 -24.91
CA GLU A 132 -31.94 18.79 -24.66
C GLU A 132 -31.94 17.37 -24.10
N ILE A 133 -32.79 17.15 -23.10
CA ILE A 133 -33.12 15.83 -22.56
C ILE A 133 -34.60 15.58 -22.82
N HIS A 134 -34.91 14.53 -23.57
CA HIS A 134 -36.26 14.07 -23.87
C HIS A 134 -36.53 12.75 -23.16
N VAL A 135 -37.49 12.73 -22.25
CA VAL A 135 -37.91 11.55 -21.49
C VAL A 135 -39.31 11.14 -21.95
N LEU A 136 -39.44 9.90 -22.38
CA LEU A 136 -40.73 9.26 -22.64
C LEU A 136 -40.89 8.07 -21.71
N SER A 137 -41.89 8.10 -20.82
CA SER A 137 -42.09 7.06 -19.81
C SER A 137 -43.54 6.60 -19.75
N ARG A 138 -43.76 5.34 -19.38
CA ARG A 138 -45.10 4.81 -19.07
C ARG A 138 -45.02 3.93 -17.84
N SER A 139 -45.88 4.22 -16.86
CA SER A 139 -45.92 3.45 -15.63
C SER A 139 -46.41 2.03 -15.84
N ALA A 140 -45.79 1.10 -15.15
CA ALA A 140 -46.14 -0.31 -15.14
C ALA A 140 -47.14 -0.67 -14.02
N ARG A 141 -47.48 0.30 -13.16
CA ARG A 141 -48.40 0.12 -12.02
C ARG A 141 -49.85 -0.12 -12.48
N THR A 142 -50.22 0.38 -13.65
CA THR A 142 -51.53 0.14 -14.27
C THR A 142 -51.36 -0.22 -15.75
N PRO A 143 -52.05 -1.25 -16.28
CA PRO A 143 -51.90 -1.67 -17.67
C PRO A 143 -52.15 -0.55 -18.69
N ASP A 144 -53.17 0.28 -18.44
CA ASP A 144 -53.60 1.37 -19.33
C ASP A 144 -53.04 2.74 -18.91
N ALA A 145 -51.95 2.78 -18.14
CA ALA A 145 -51.29 4.04 -17.78
C ALA A 145 -51.00 4.88 -19.03
N PRO A 146 -51.38 6.17 -19.05
CA PRO A 146 -50.97 7.04 -20.14
C PRO A 146 -49.45 7.17 -20.15
N ALA A 147 -48.89 7.39 -21.34
CA ALA A 147 -47.48 7.73 -21.46
C ALA A 147 -47.28 9.20 -21.10
N VAL A 148 -46.11 9.54 -20.59
CA VAL A 148 -45.73 10.91 -20.22
C VAL A 148 -44.46 11.28 -20.95
N GLU A 149 -44.51 12.41 -21.63
CA GLU A 149 -43.38 13.06 -22.28
C GLU A 149 -42.93 14.23 -21.41
N TRP A 150 -41.63 14.27 -21.08
CA TRP A 150 -40.96 15.41 -20.49
C TRP A 150 -39.81 15.85 -21.39
N ARG A 151 -39.69 17.15 -21.66
CA ARG A 151 -38.56 17.73 -22.38
C ARG A 151 -37.95 18.83 -21.55
N GLY A 152 -36.67 18.72 -21.23
CA GLY A 152 -35.92 19.74 -20.51
C GLY A 152 -34.77 20.27 -21.33
N HIS A 153 -34.50 21.55 -21.19
CA HIS A 153 -33.42 22.26 -21.88
C HIS A 153 -32.40 22.80 -20.88
N GLY A 154 -31.16 22.98 -21.34
CA GLY A 154 -30.05 23.49 -20.50
C GLY A 154 -30.27 24.91 -19.96
N ASP A 155 -31.24 25.66 -20.49
CA ASP A 155 -31.63 26.99 -20.00
C ASP A 155 -32.55 26.94 -18.77
N GLY A 156 -32.95 25.74 -18.34
CA GLY A 156 -33.86 25.52 -17.21
C GLY A 156 -35.33 25.45 -17.57
N SER A 157 -35.69 25.65 -18.85
CA SER A 157 -37.06 25.45 -19.32
C SER A 157 -37.39 23.97 -19.47
N TYR A 158 -38.65 23.60 -19.21
CA TYR A 158 -39.14 22.25 -19.47
C TYR A 158 -40.62 22.24 -19.85
N SER A 159 -41.07 21.17 -20.49
CA SER A 159 -42.47 20.89 -20.81
C SER A 159 -42.86 19.48 -20.42
N VAL A 160 -44.13 19.28 -20.05
CA VAL A 160 -44.72 17.98 -19.72
C VAL A 160 -45.97 17.78 -20.56
N ARG A 161 -46.13 16.60 -21.15
CA ARG A 161 -47.32 16.23 -21.93
C ARG A 161 -47.74 14.80 -21.62
N THR A 162 -49.03 14.62 -21.37
CA THR A 162 -49.63 13.28 -21.25
C THR A 162 -50.07 12.81 -22.64
N LEU A 163 -49.67 11.60 -23.00
CA LEU A 163 -49.87 10.96 -24.29
C LEU A 163 -50.68 9.66 -24.13
N PRO A 164 -51.35 9.17 -25.18
CA PRO A 164 -51.99 7.86 -25.16
C PRO A 164 -50.99 6.75 -24.82
N ALA A 165 -51.44 5.68 -24.16
CA ALA A 165 -50.60 4.53 -23.80
C ALA A 165 -49.87 3.90 -25.01
N SER A 166 -50.44 4.03 -26.22
CA SER A 166 -49.82 3.59 -27.48
C SER A 166 -48.53 4.35 -27.85
N ALA A 167 -48.31 5.55 -27.30
CA ALA A 167 -47.08 6.31 -27.54
C ALA A 167 -45.83 5.60 -26.97
N ARG A 168 -45.99 4.77 -25.92
CA ARG A 168 -44.98 3.82 -25.45
C ARG A 168 -45.63 2.45 -25.19
N PRO A 169 -45.61 1.52 -26.15
CA PRO A 169 -46.35 0.26 -26.07
C PRO A 169 -45.97 -0.67 -24.91
N ARG A 170 -44.77 -0.52 -24.34
CA ARG A 170 -44.33 -1.24 -23.14
C ARG A 170 -44.19 -0.27 -21.96
N PRO A 171 -44.32 -0.72 -20.70
CA PRO A 171 -43.94 0.08 -19.53
C PRO A 171 -42.42 0.26 -19.40
N GLY A 172 -41.99 1.30 -18.68
CA GLY A 172 -40.58 1.68 -18.53
C GLY A 172 -40.29 3.10 -19.00
N THR A 173 -39.01 3.46 -19.14
CA THR A 173 -38.58 4.81 -19.52
C THR A 173 -37.60 4.78 -20.69
N THR A 174 -37.65 5.82 -21.52
CA THR A 174 -36.69 6.09 -22.58
C THR A 174 -36.17 7.52 -22.40
N VAL A 175 -34.89 7.68 -22.13
CA VAL A 175 -34.21 8.97 -22.05
C VAL A 175 -33.39 9.16 -23.32
N THR A 176 -33.64 10.25 -24.03
CA THR A 176 -32.98 10.62 -25.28
C THR A 176 -32.26 11.95 -25.06
N LEU A 177 -30.97 11.98 -25.36
CA LEU A 177 -30.09 13.14 -25.22
C LEU A 177 -29.75 13.68 -26.59
N THR A 178 -29.99 14.97 -26.80
CA THR A 178 -29.47 15.70 -27.97
C THR A 178 -28.10 16.28 -27.59
N PRO A 179 -26.99 15.74 -28.12
CA PRO A 179 -25.65 16.14 -27.72
C PRO A 179 -25.36 17.60 -28.01
N ARG A 180 -24.56 18.22 -27.16
CA ARG A 180 -23.97 19.53 -27.43
C ARG A 180 -22.82 19.38 -28.41
N ALA A 181 -22.59 20.41 -29.23
CA ALA A 181 -21.48 20.42 -30.17
C ALA A 181 -20.10 20.39 -29.48
N ASP A 182 -19.99 21.01 -28.30
CA ASP A 182 -18.75 21.09 -27.49
C ASP A 182 -18.46 19.83 -26.67
N ALA A 183 -19.41 18.89 -26.55
CA ALA A 183 -19.29 17.66 -25.77
C ALA A 183 -19.44 16.38 -26.62
N ALA A 184 -19.38 16.49 -27.95
CA ALA A 184 -19.65 15.40 -28.90
C ALA A 184 -18.76 14.16 -28.71
N GLU A 185 -17.55 14.31 -28.13
CA GLU A 185 -16.67 13.19 -27.80
C GLU A 185 -17.33 12.20 -26.81
N TRP A 186 -18.06 12.73 -25.82
CA TRP A 186 -18.69 11.99 -24.72
C TRP A 186 -19.96 11.24 -25.15
N THR A 187 -20.53 11.62 -26.28
CA THR A 187 -21.75 11.06 -26.87
C THR A 187 -21.47 10.27 -28.15
N SER A 188 -20.21 10.15 -28.56
CA SER A 188 -19.83 9.33 -29.71
C SER A 188 -20.14 7.85 -29.44
N PRO A 189 -20.54 7.04 -30.46
CA PRO A 189 -20.93 5.64 -30.25
C PRO A 189 -19.86 4.82 -29.53
N THR A 190 -18.59 5.01 -29.92
CA THR A 190 -17.43 4.34 -29.30
C THR A 190 -17.31 4.70 -27.83
N GLN A 191 -17.44 5.97 -27.48
CA GLN A 191 -17.29 6.44 -26.10
C GLN A 191 -18.48 5.99 -25.24
N VAL A 192 -19.70 6.09 -25.75
CA VAL A 192 -20.91 5.61 -25.03
C VAL A 192 -20.79 4.12 -24.73
N HIS A 193 -20.36 3.30 -25.71
CA HIS A 193 -20.14 1.88 -25.49
C HIS A 193 -19.05 1.61 -24.44
N ALA A 194 -17.93 2.35 -24.50
CA ALA A 194 -16.85 2.24 -23.53
C ALA A 194 -17.34 2.58 -22.11
N LEU A 195 -18.09 3.66 -21.95
CA LEU A 195 -18.70 4.06 -20.68
C LEU A 195 -19.73 3.03 -20.19
N ALA A 196 -20.54 2.48 -21.09
CA ALA A 196 -21.54 1.46 -20.76
C ALA A 196 -20.85 0.21 -20.20
N ARG A 197 -19.75 -0.25 -20.82
CA ARG A 197 -18.94 -1.36 -20.29
C ARG A 197 -18.25 -0.98 -18.98
N HIS A 198 -17.75 0.24 -18.89
CA HIS A 198 -17.04 0.73 -17.71
C HIS A 198 -17.92 0.69 -16.45
N PHE A 199 -19.13 1.26 -16.53
CA PHE A 199 -20.06 1.33 -15.41
C PHE A 199 -20.94 0.09 -15.25
N GLY A 200 -21.33 -0.53 -16.37
CA GLY A 200 -22.40 -1.52 -16.43
C GLY A 200 -21.96 -2.99 -16.56
N SER A 201 -20.66 -3.27 -16.72
CA SER A 201 -20.18 -4.65 -16.98
C SER A 201 -20.51 -5.67 -15.90
N LEU A 202 -20.72 -5.24 -14.65
CA LEU A 202 -21.09 -6.10 -13.53
C LEU A 202 -22.56 -5.99 -13.11
N LEU A 203 -23.38 -5.24 -13.86
CA LEU A 203 -24.81 -5.13 -13.56
C LEU A 203 -25.50 -6.49 -13.69
N ARG A 204 -26.48 -6.72 -12.81
CA ARG A 204 -27.27 -7.96 -12.74
C ARG A 204 -28.31 -8.07 -13.85
N HIS A 205 -28.77 -6.94 -14.36
CA HIS A 205 -29.73 -6.87 -15.45
C HIS A 205 -29.01 -6.91 -16.81
N PRO A 206 -29.59 -7.54 -17.85
CA PRO A 206 -29.04 -7.49 -19.20
C PRO A 206 -28.93 -6.05 -19.70
N VAL A 207 -27.76 -5.68 -20.21
CA VAL A 207 -27.49 -4.39 -20.83
C VAL A 207 -27.02 -4.62 -22.26
N ALA A 208 -27.68 -3.97 -23.21
CA ALA A 208 -27.37 -4.03 -24.64
C ALA A 208 -27.01 -2.66 -25.19
N PHE A 209 -26.20 -2.62 -26.24
CA PHE A 209 -25.77 -1.41 -26.93
C PHE A 209 -25.91 -1.54 -28.45
N ASP A 210 -26.51 -0.54 -29.09
CA ASP A 210 -26.64 -0.42 -30.55
C ASP A 210 -25.94 0.87 -31.03
N ASP A 211 -25.07 0.73 -32.04
CA ASP A 211 -24.31 1.82 -32.64
C ASP A 211 -24.98 2.44 -33.87
N GLY A 212 -26.18 1.97 -34.23
CA GLY A 212 -26.94 2.40 -35.40
C GLY A 212 -26.35 1.95 -36.74
N ARG A 213 -25.21 1.26 -36.76
CA ARG A 213 -24.52 0.81 -37.97
C ARG A 213 -24.77 -0.67 -38.26
N SER A 214 -24.75 -1.48 -37.21
CA SER A 214 -24.83 -2.94 -37.30
C SER A 214 -26.26 -3.48 -37.32
N GLY A 215 -27.24 -2.69 -36.86
CA GLY A 215 -28.64 -3.10 -36.73
C GLY A 215 -28.86 -4.25 -35.74
N LYS A 216 -27.86 -4.55 -34.89
CA LYS A 216 -27.90 -5.61 -33.88
C LYS A 216 -27.34 -5.11 -32.56
N ASP A 217 -28.10 -5.31 -31.50
CA ASP A 217 -27.67 -5.13 -30.12
C ASP A 217 -26.43 -5.96 -29.79
N ALA A 218 -25.35 -5.30 -29.37
CA ALA A 218 -24.19 -5.91 -28.75
C ALA A 218 -24.39 -5.97 -27.22
N PRO A 219 -24.19 -7.13 -26.55
CA PRO A 219 -24.29 -7.20 -25.10
C PRO A 219 -23.12 -6.47 -24.43
N VAL A 220 -23.44 -5.61 -23.47
CA VAL A 220 -22.47 -4.86 -22.65
C VAL A 220 -21.93 -5.74 -21.51
N ASN A 221 -22.79 -6.57 -20.90
CA ASN A 221 -22.47 -7.51 -19.82
C ASN A 221 -22.92 -8.95 -20.19
N PRO A 222 -22.30 -9.57 -21.21
CA PRO A 222 -22.73 -10.88 -21.73
C PRO A 222 -22.55 -12.05 -20.75
N GLU A 223 -21.71 -11.87 -19.74
CA GLU A 223 -21.35 -12.92 -18.79
C GLU A 223 -21.43 -12.36 -17.37
N PRO A 224 -21.76 -13.19 -16.37
CA PRO A 224 -21.67 -12.79 -14.97
C PRO A 224 -20.28 -12.30 -14.59
N ALA A 225 -20.18 -11.63 -13.44
CA ALA A 225 -18.90 -11.29 -12.83
C ALA A 225 -17.97 -12.52 -12.75
N PRO A 226 -16.65 -12.41 -12.96
CA PRO A 226 -15.74 -13.55 -13.00
C PRO A 226 -15.86 -14.48 -11.79
N TRP A 227 -15.97 -13.92 -10.58
CA TRP A 227 -16.18 -14.69 -9.34
C TRP A 227 -17.56 -15.36 -9.25
N ALA A 228 -18.54 -14.95 -10.04
CA ALA A 228 -19.86 -15.59 -10.10
C ALA A 228 -19.95 -16.70 -11.17
N ARG A 229 -18.93 -16.88 -12.01
CA ARG A 229 -18.94 -17.89 -13.08
C ARG A 229 -18.61 -19.27 -12.54
N THR A 230 -19.13 -20.29 -13.23
CA THR A 230 -18.74 -21.69 -13.03
C THR A 230 -17.54 -22.01 -13.92
N TYR A 231 -16.54 -22.69 -13.36
CA TYR A 231 -15.34 -23.10 -14.08
C TYR A 231 -15.16 -24.62 -14.01
N PRO A 232 -14.61 -25.26 -15.06
CA PRO A 232 -14.43 -26.71 -15.07
C PRO A 232 -13.50 -27.24 -13.97
N THR A 233 -12.52 -26.44 -13.56
CA THR A 233 -11.54 -26.82 -12.54
C THR A 233 -11.16 -25.60 -11.67
N PRO A 234 -10.69 -25.82 -10.43
CA PRO A 234 -10.14 -24.75 -9.59
C PRO A 234 -8.99 -23.97 -10.27
N GLY A 235 -8.12 -24.67 -11.02
CA GLY A 235 -7.03 -24.02 -11.74
C GLY A 235 -7.51 -23.13 -12.89
N ALA A 236 -8.59 -23.51 -13.59
CA ALA A 236 -9.21 -22.65 -14.60
C ALA A 236 -9.83 -21.40 -13.98
N ARG A 237 -10.46 -21.54 -12.80
CA ARG A 237 -10.98 -20.40 -12.02
C ARG A 237 -9.86 -19.44 -11.63
N SER A 238 -8.80 -19.94 -11.01
CA SER A 238 -7.65 -19.13 -10.58
C SER A 238 -7.04 -18.32 -11.74
N ARG A 239 -6.78 -18.95 -12.90
CA ARG A 239 -6.28 -18.24 -14.10
C ARG A 239 -7.25 -17.18 -14.62
N ALA A 240 -8.55 -17.46 -14.63
CA ALA A 240 -9.54 -16.50 -15.09
C ALA A 240 -9.65 -15.28 -14.15
N LEU A 241 -9.57 -15.49 -12.84
CA LEU A 241 -9.56 -14.41 -11.85
C LEU A 241 -8.28 -13.56 -11.96
N ALA A 242 -7.12 -14.19 -12.13
CA ALA A 242 -5.86 -13.49 -12.35
C ALA A 242 -5.87 -12.66 -13.65
N ALA A 243 -6.37 -13.24 -14.75
CA ALA A 243 -6.50 -12.54 -16.04
C ALA A 243 -7.46 -11.34 -15.96
N TYR A 244 -8.55 -11.48 -15.19
CA TYR A 244 -9.44 -10.35 -14.93
C TYR A 244 -8.76 -9.25 -14.12
N GLY A 245 -8.01 -9.62 -13.08
CA GLY A 245 -7.19 -8.67 -12.30
C GLY A 245 -6.19 -7.91 -13.18
N GLU A 246 -5.51 -8.62 -14.08
CA GLU A 246 -4.57 -8.03 -15.04
C GLU A 246 -5.27 -7.09 -16.03
N GLN A 247 -6.42 -7.48 -16.58
CA GLN A 247 -7.21 -6.63 -17.46
C GLN A 247 -7.65 -5.33 -16.76
N VAL A 248 -8.05 -5.41 -15.49
CA VAL A 248 -8.55 -4.24 -14.75
C VAL A 248 -7.42 -3.33 -14.30
N PHE A 249 -6.28 -3.89 -13.87
CA PHE A 249 -5.21 -3.11 -13.23
C PHE A 249 -3.97 -2.89 -14.08
N GLY A 250 -3.80 -3.62 -15.18
CA GLY A 250 -2.66 -3.50 -16.09
C GLY A 250 -1.38 -4.18 -15.59
N PHE A 251 -1.47 -5.12 -14.63
CA PHE A 251 -0.32 -5.90 -14.14
C PHE A 251 -0.72 -7.35 -13.86
N THR A 252 0.21 -8.29 -14.05
CA THR A 252 0.03 -9.69 -13.67
C THR A 252 0.25 -9.87 -12.15
N PRO A 253 -0.76 -10.29 -11.37
CA PRO A 253 -0.61 -10.46 -9.92
C PRO A 253 0.34 -11.60 -9.53
N LEU A 254 1.02 -11.50 -8.38
CA LEU A 254 1.78 -12.65 -7.80
C LEU A 254 0.85 -13.80 -7.45
N ASP A 255 -0.29 -13.44 -6.86
CA ASP A 255 -1.41 -14.33 -6.55
C ASP A 255 -2.71 -13.52 -6.56
N THR A 256 -3.83 -14.22 -6.61
CA THR A 256 -5.17 -13.66 -6.52
C THR A 256 -5.93 -14.30 -5.38
N VAL A 257 -6.41 -13.47 -4.45
CA VAL A 257 -7.24 -13.87 -3.31
C VAL A 257 -8.70 -13.72 -3.68
N GLU A 258 -9.45 -14.81 -3.61
CA GLU A 258 -10.90 -14.75 -3.80
C GLU A 258 -11.57 -14.18 -2.55
N LEU A 259 -12.35 -13.13 -2.75
CA LEU A 259 -13.12 -12.46 -1.72
C LEU A 259 -14.56 -12.94 -1.84
N ASP A 260 -14.97 -13.84 -0.96
CA ASP A 260 -16.37 -14.24 -0.78
C ASP A 260 -16.67 -14.11 0.72
N LEU A 261 -17.32 -13.00 1.06
CA LEU A 261 -17.56 -12.52 2.42
C LEU A 261 -19.06 -12.28 2.61
N PRO A 262 -19.87 -13.35 2.76
CA PRO A 262 -21.32 -13.24 2.82
C PRO A 262 -21.82 -12.46 4.04
N ALA A 263 -21.09 -12.50 5.17
CA ALA A 263 -21.45 -11.79 6.40
C ALA A 263 -21.52 -10.25 6.21
N VAL A 264 -20.73 -9.71 5.29
CA VAL A 264 -20.72 -8.28 4.95
C VAL A 264 -21.25 -8.02 3.53
N GLY A 265 -21.81 -9.04 2.88
CA GLY A 265 -22.37 -8.94 1.53
C GLY A 265 -21.35 -8.49 0.47
N LEU A 266 -20.11 -8.98 0.53
CA LEU A 266 -19.05 -8.60 -0.40
C LEU A 266 -18.54 -9.80 -1.20
N LYS A 267 -18.40 -9.61 -2.51
CA LYS A 267 -17.73 -10.55 -3.42
C LYS A 267 -16.67 -9.83 -4.25
N GLY A 268 -15.65 -10.54 -4.70
CA GLY A 268 -14.60 -9.92 -5.52
C GLY A 268 -13.30 -10.69 -5.57
N ILE A 269 -12.24 -9.98 -5.95
CA ILE A 269 -10.87 -10.47 -5.92
C ILE A 269 -9.93 -9.41 -5.35
N ALA A 270 -8.87 -9.87 -4.69
CA ALA A 270 -7.72 -9.09 -4.31
C ALA A 270 -6.48 -9.60 -5.06
N CYS A 271 -5.79 -8.70 -5.75
CA CYS A 271 -4.59 -8.98 -6.53
C CYS A 271 -3.36 -8.56 -5.74
N ILE A 272 -2.44 -9.50 -5.52
CA ILE A 272 -1.18 -9.23 -4.84
C ILE A 272 -0.18 -8.62 -5.82
N LEU A 273 0.40 -7.48 -5.46
CA LEU A 273 1.31 -6.72 -6.32
C LEU A 273 2.64 -7.47 -6.54
N PRO A 274 3.16 -7.54 -7.78
CA PRO A 274 4.43 -8.18 -8.10
C PRO A 274 5.68 -7.35 -7.82
N GLU A 275 5.50 -6.05 -7.63
CA GLU A 275 6.60 -5.10 -7.47
C GLU A 275 6.60 -4.49 -6.08
N ALA A 276 7.78 -4.05 -5.64
CA ALA A 276 7.97 -3.38 -4.37
C ALA A 276 7.15 -2.08 -4.30
N VAL A 277 6.43 -1.91 -3.19
CA VAL A 277 5.65 -0.72 -2.91
C VAL A 277 6.06 -0.14 -1.55
N PRO A 278 6.26 1.19 -1.43
CA PRO A 278 6.53 1.80 -0.13
C PRO A 278 5.40 1.55 0.88
N ALA A 279 5.77 1.29 2.14
CA ALA A 279 4.81 1.23 3.23
C ALA A 279 4.03 2.56 3.33
N GLY A 280 2.70 2.47 3.50
CA GLY A 280 1.81 3.64 3.56
C GLY A 280 1.30 4.16 2.22
N ARG A 281 1.74 3.61 1.07
CA ARG A 281 1.12 3.93 -0.22
C ARG A 281 -0.31 3.38 -0.25
N ARG A 282 -1.27 4.28 -0.34
CA ARG A 282 -2.68 3.92 -0.55
C ARG A 282 -2.95 3.72 -2.04
N HIS A 283 -3.53 2.57 -2.38
CA HIS A 283 -3.90 2.24 -3.74
C HIS A 283 -5.36 2.57 -4.03
N GLY A 284 -5.64 2.91 -5.29
CA GLY A 284 -7.01 2.93 -5.78
C GLY A 284 -7.56 1.53 -5.97
N HIS A 285 -8.71 1.27 -5.35
CA HIS A 285 -9.46 0.03 -5.45
C HIS A 285 -10.72 0.23 -6.28
N ARG A 286 -11.09 -0.81 -7.04
CA ARG A 286 -12.26 -0.78 -7.91
C ARG A 286 -13.46 -1.34 -7.16
N VAL A 287 -14.34 -0.44 -6.71
CA VAL A 287 -15.50 -0.78 -5.87
C VAL A 287 -16.78 -0.64 -6.70
N HIS A 288 -17.57 -1.70 -6.70
CA HIS A 288 -18.93 -1.72 -7.22
C HIS A 288 -19.91 -1.87 -6.06
N VAL A 289 -21.09 -1.29 -6.22
CA VAL A 289 -22.21 -1.49 -5.32
C VAL A 289 -23.37 -2.04 -6.15
N LYS A 290 -23.80 -3.26 -5.85
CA LYS A 290 -24.84 -4.00 -6.60
C LYS A 290 -24.56 -4.07 -8.10
N GLY A 291 -23.29 -4.25 -8.46
CA GLY A 291 -22.81 -4.34 -9.84
C GLY A 291 -22.57 -3.00 -10.53
N MET A 292 -22.98 -1.87 -9.95
CA MET A 292 -22.68 -0.54 -10.49
C MET A 292 -21.28 -0.11 -10.05
N LEU A 293 -20.42 0.28 -11.00
CA LEU A 293 -19.11 0.84 -10.65
C LEU A 293 -19.29 2.19 -9.95
N LEU A 294 -18.78 2.26 -8.72
CA LEU A 294 -18.78 3.47 -7.92
C LEU A 294 -17.50 4.28 -8.14
N SER A 295 -16.35 3.66 -7.83
CA SER A 295 -15.05 4.31 -7.83
C SER A 295 -13.95 3.32 -8.20
N GLU A 296 -12.90 3.83 -8.82
CA GLU A 296 -11.65 3.09 -9.11
C GLU A 296 -10.51 3.51 -8.16
N GLN A 297 -10.78 4.47 -7.27
CA GLN A 297 -9.81 5.11 -6.39
C GLN A 297 -10.25 5.04 -4.93
N ALA A 298 -11.09 4.07 -4.56
CA ALA A 298 -11.62 3.92 -3.20
C ALA A 298 -10.57 3.31 -2.26
N ALA A 299 -9.58 4.11 -1.86
CA ALA A 299 -8.48 3.72 -0.98
C ALA A 299 -8.92 3.30 0.43
N GLU A 300 -10.09 3.75 0.87
CA GLU A 300 -10.67 3.54 2.19
C GLU A 300 -11.16 2.10 2.46
N ILE A 301 -11.30 1.28 1.42
CA ILE A 301 -11.88 -0.08 1.53
C ILE A 301 -10.95 -1.10 2.18
N LEU A 302 -9.62 -0.88 2.11
CA LEU A 302 -8.61 -1.76 2.71
C LEU A 302 -7.92 -1.06 3.89
N PRO A 303 -7.40 -1.84 4.87
CA PRO A 303 -6.55 -1.28 5.91
C PRO A 303 -5.22 -0.77 5.33
N GLU A 304 -4.61 0.22 5.98
CA GLU A 304 -3.37 0.86 5.48
C GLU A 304 -2.21 -0.12 5.29
N TRP A 305 -2.15 -1.17 6.10
CA TRP A 305 -1.11 -2.19 6.02
C TRP A 305 -1.22 -3.07 4.76
N ALA A 306 -2.38 -3.14 4.12
CA ALA A 306 -2.62 -3.94 2.92
C ALA A 306 -2.14 -3.23 1.64
N PHE A 307 -1.07 -2.43 1.72
CA PHE A 307 -0.48 -1.67 0.61
C PHE A 307 -0.06 -2.57 -0.56
N PHE A 308 0.21 -3.86 -0.33
CA PHE A 308 0.63 -4.81 -1.35
C PHE A 308 -0.55 -5.38 -2.17
N VAL A 309 -1.76 -4.85 -2.00
CA VAL A 309 -2.99 -5.38 -2.61
C VAL A 309 -3.69 -4.31 -3.45
N ARG A 310 -4.29 -4.74 -4.57
CA ARG A 310 -5.39 -4.00 -5.22
C ARG A 310 -6.59 -4.91 -5.39
N CYS A 311 -7.79 -4.47 -4.98
CA CYS A 311 -9.00 -5.28 -5.09
C CYS A 311 -10.03 -4.73 -6.06
N VAL A 312 -10.76 -5.65 -6.68
CA VAL A 312 -12.03 -5.39 -7.37
C VAL A 312 -13.13 -6.05 -6.55
N VAL A 313 -14.06 -5.26 -6.04
CA VAL A 313 -15.13 -5.76 -5.17
C VAL A 313 -16.50 -5.32 -5.67
N ASP A 314 -17.51 -6.13 -5.40
CA ASP A 314 -18.92 -5.82 -5.52
C ASP A 314 -19.58 -6.04 -4.15
N ALA A 315 -20.14 -4.97 -3.59
CA ALA A 315 -20.74 -4.95 -2.27
C ALA A 315 -22.25 -4.69 -2.33
N GLU A 316 -22.99 -5.26 -1.39
CA GLU A 316 -24.46 -5.09 -1.31
C GLU A 316 -24.87 -3.85 -0.50
N SER A 317 -24.12 -3.51 0.56
CA SER A 317 -24.59 -2.59 1.61
C SER A 317 -23.73 -1.33 1.79
N LEU A 318 -22.63 -1.19 1.06
CA LEU A 318 -21.75 -0.02 1.14
C LEU A 318 -22.48 1.26 0.72
N ARG A 319 -22.24 2.35 1.46
CA ARG A 319 -22.90 3.64 1.23
C ARG A 319 -21.98 4.60 0.48
N PRO A 320 -22.33 4.99 -0.76
CA PRO A 320 -21.57 5.99 -1.49
C PRO A 320 -21.86 7.41 -0.98
N THR A 321 -20.87 8.30 -1.10
CA THR A 321 -21.06 9.75 -0.87
C THR A 321 -21.99 10.38 -1.91
N ALA A 322 -22.36 11.65 -1.72
CA ALA A 322 -23.20 12.38 -2.69
C ALA A 322 -22.57 12.50 -4.09
N SER A 323 -21.25 12.66 -4.18
CA SER A 323 -20.51 12.63 -5.45
C SER A 323 -20.47 11.23 -6.07
N ARG A 324 -20.68 10.19 -5.25
CA ARG A 324 -20.51 8.78 -5.60
C ARG A 324 -19.11 8.49 -6.15
N GLU A 325 -18.11 9.15 -5.60
CA GLU A 325 -16.70 8.89 -5.95
C GLU A 325 -15.91 8.32 -4.76
N SER A 326 -16.53 8.32 -3.57
CA SER A 326 -15.99 7.79 -2.32
C SER A 326 -17.10 7.11 -1.52
N LEU A 327 -16.71 6.42 -0.47
CA LEU A 327 -17.59 5.78 0.50
C LEU A 327 -17.76 6.68 1.74
N TYR A 328 -18.90 6.57 2.41
CA TYR A 328 -19.05 7.13 3.74
C TYR A 328 -18.24 6.31 4.75
N GLU A 329 -17.49 7.01 5.62
CA GLU A 329 -16.84 6.36 6.76
C GLU A 329 -17.90 6.06 7.82
N ASP A 330 -18.38 4.81 7.84
CA ASP A 330 -19.39 4.31 8.77
C ASP A 330 -19.07 2.88 9.26
N ASP A 331 -19.87 2.36 10.19
CA ASP A 331 -19.68 1.02 10.77
C ASP A 331 -19.75 -0.10 9.71
N THR A 332 -20.45 0.13 8.59
CA THR A 332 -20.54 -0.85 7.50
C THR A 332 -19.22 -0.93 6.74
N LEU A 333 -18.62 0.22 6.42
CA LEU A 333 -17.28 0.27 5.82
C LEU A 333 -16.23 -0.32 6.75
N ALA A 334 -16.29 -0.01 8.05
CA ALA A 334 -15.38 -0.59 9.04
C ALA A 334 -15.47 -2.12 9.09
N ALA A 335 -16.68 -2.69 9.17
CA ALA A 335 -16.87 -4.13 9.16
C ALA A 335 -16.38 -4.82 7.86
N VAL A 336 -16.59 -4.17 6.71
CA VAL A 336 -16.05 -4.65 5.43
C VAL A 336 -14.53 -4.65 5.42
N ARG A 337 -13.90 -3.56 5.89
CA ARG A 337 -12.45 -3.41 5.97
C ARG A 337 -11.83 -4.47 6.88
N ASP A 338 -12.45 -4.75 8.02
CA ASP A 338 -12.01 -5.79 8.96
C ASP A 338 -12.14 -7.20 8.35
N ALA A 339 -13.26 -7.49 7.67
CA ALA A 339 -13.45 -8.79 7.00
C ALA A 339 -12.45 -9.01 5.86
N LEU A 340 -12.09 -7.94 5.13
CA LEU A 340 -11.03 -7.97 4.10
C LEU A 340 -9.65 -8.16 4.75
N ALA A 341 -9.36 -7.46 5.85
CA ALA A 341 -8.14 -7.60 6.61
C ALA A 341 -7.91 -9.05 7.03
N GLU A 342 -8.91 -9.69 7.64
CA GLU A 342 -8.87 -11.10 8.04
C GLU A 342 -8.62 -12.04 6.86
N ARG A 343 -9.26 -11.78 5.71
CA ARG A 343 -9.05 -12.61 4.50
C ARG A 343 -7.63 -12.49 3.96
N LEU A 344 -7.04 -11.29 3.99
CA LEU A 344 -5.66 -11.05 3.57
C LEU A 344 -4.65 -11.65 4.57
N ARG A 345 -4.91 -11.55 5.87
CA ARG A 345 -4.12 -12.22 6.92
C ARG A 345 -4.11 -13.74 6.73
N ALA A 346 -5.28 -14.34 6.46
CA ALA A 346 -5.40 -15.76 6.17
C ALA A 346 -4.63 -16.17 4.89
N TRP A 347 -4.59 -15.31 3.87
CA TRP A 347 -3.80 -15.55 2.66
C TRP A 347 -2.30 -15.64 2.98
N ILE A 348 -1.76 -14.72 3.77
CA ILE A 348 -0.35 -14.74 4.20
C ILE A 348 -0.06 -16.04 4.96
N ALA A 349 -0.88 -16.36 5.97
CA ALA A 349 -0.69 -17.57 6.78
C ALA A 349 -0.70 -18.85 5.92
N ARG A 350 -1.59 -18.92 4.93
CA ARG A 350 -1.66 -20.05 3.97
C ARG A 350 -0.40 -20.12 3.11
N ALA A 351 0.03 -19.00 2.53
CA ALA A 351 1.25 -18.96 1.71
C ALA A 351 2.45 -19.48 2.52
N ALA A 352 2.54 -19.05 3.78
CA ALA A 352 3.60 -19.48 4.68
C ALA A 352 3.56 -20.97 5.04
N ALA A 353 2.37 -21.55 5.21
CA ALA A 353 2.21 -22.96 5.57
C ALA A 353 2.33 -23.94 4.39
N SER A 354 2.02 -23.49 3.17
CA SER A 354 1.75 -24.42 2.05
C SER A 354 2.40 -24.06 0.72
N ASP A 355 2.91 -22.84 0.55
CA ASP A 355 3.54 -22.38 -0.70
C ASP A 355 4.76 -21.47 -0.40
N PRO A 356 5.91 -22.06 0.02
CA PRO A 356 7.12 -21.31 0.32
C PRO A 356 7.65 -20.49 -0.86
N ASP A 357 7.42 -20.95 -2.10
CA ASP A 357 7.86 -20.26 -3.31
C ASP A 357 7.05 -18.98 -3.54
N LEU A 358 5.72 -19.01 -3.33
CA LEU A 358 4.89 -17.81 -3.36
C LEU A 358 5.27 -16.84 -2.24
N LEU A 359 5.45 -17.33 -1.01
CA LEU A 359 5.87 -16.49 0.11
C LEU A 359 7.24 -15.85 -0.16
N GLY A 360 8.19 -16.62 -0.68
CA GLY A 360 9.52 -16.12 -1.05
C GLY A 360 9.46 -14.99 -2.07
N ARG A 361 8.65 -15.13 -3.13
CA ARG A 361 8.43 -14.06 -4.13
C ARG A 361 7.76 -12.83 -3.51
N PHE A 362 6.77 -13.03 -2.65
CA PHE A 362 6.11 -11.94 -1.93
C PHE A 362 7.08 -11.17 -1.04
N LEU A 363 7.88 -11.86 -0.23
CA LEU A 363 8.87 -11.23 0.65
C LEU A 363 10.00 -10.58 -0.15
N GLN A 364 10.46 -11.19 -1.24
CA GLN A 364 11.45 -10.57 -2.11
C GLN A 364 10.98 -9.19 -2.61
N ALA A 365 9.72 -9.08 -3.01
CA ALA A 365 9.13 -7.81 -3.44
C ALA A 365 8.88 -6.84 -2.27
N HIS A 366 8.38 -7.31 -1.13
CA HIS A 366 7.76 -6.44 -0.11
C HIS A 366 8.46 -6.39 1.25
N HIS A 367 9.55 -7.13 1.48
CA HIS A 367 10.17 -7.28 2.83
C HIS A 367 10.46 -5.96 3.53
N LEU A 368 10.97 -4.93 2.84
CA LEU A 368 11.27 -3.64 3.48
C LEU A 368 10.01 -2.94 4.00
N ALA A 369 8.95 -2.94 3.20
CA ALA A 369 7.68 -2.32 3.59
C ALA A 369 6.95 -3.15 4.66
N VAL A 370 7.06 -4.47 4.59
CA VAL A 370 6.60 -5.37 5.66
C VAL A 370 7.36 -5.12 6.97
N LYS A 371 8.68 -4.99 6.92
CA LYS A 371 9.53 -4.66 8.07
C LYS A 371 9.12 -3.32 8.70
N SER A 372 8.87 -2.30 7.87
CA SER A 372 8.38 -1.00 8.33
C SER A 372 7.06 -1.09 9.11
N LEU A 373 6.11 -1.91 8.64
CA LEU A 373 4.84 -2.10 9.35
C LEU A 373 5.02 -2.90 10.63
N ALA A 374 5.79 -3.98 10.60
CA ALA A 374 6.01 -4.86 11.74
C ALA A 374 6.66 -4.11 12.92
N VAL A 375 7.41 -3.03 12.66
CA VAL A 375 7.94 -2.17 13.72
C VAL A 375 6.83 -1.50 14.53
N HIS A 376 5.73 -1.09 13.88
CA HIS A 376 4.67 -0.27 14.49
C HIS A 376 3.36 -1.03 14.78
N ASP A 377 3.19 -2.24 14.26
CA ASP A 377 1.97 -3.06 14.41
C ASP A 377 2.32 -4.46 14.95
N ASP A 378 1.94 -4.70 16.21
CA ASP A 378 2.24 -5.95 16.92
C ASP A 378 1.58 -7.19 16.29
N GLU A 379 0.43 -7.03 15.66
CA GLU A 379 -0.27 -8.15 15.03
C GLU A 379 0.46 -8.58 13.76
N ILE A 380 0.87 -7.61 12.95
CA ILE A 380 1.70 -7.83 11.76
C ILE A 380 3.07 -8.38 12.17
N LEU A 381 3.67 -7.86 13.23
CA LEU A 381 4.93 -8.38 13.77
C LEU A 381 4.83 -9.86 14.09
N ARG A 382 3.84 -10.26 14.91
CA ARG A 382 3.62 -11.67 15.29
C ARG A 382 3.40 -12.57 14.07
N MET A 383 2.72 -12.05 13.05
CA MET A 383 2.41 -12.79 11.84
C MET A 383 3.60 -12.97 10.89
N LEU A 384 4.43 -11.93 10.72
CA LEU A 384 5.41 -11.84 9.63
C LEU A 384 6.85 -11.98 10.09
N LEU A 385 7.19 -11.62 11.34
CA LEU A 385 8.57 -11.74 11.85
C LEU A 385 9.17 -13.14 11.67
N PRO A 386 8.44 -14.25 11.86
CA PRO A 386 8.98 -15.59 11.66
C PRO A 386 9.41 -15.91 10.22
N TRP A 387 9.00 -15.08 9.26
CA TRP A 387 9.22 -15.31 7.83
C TRP A 387 10.19 -14.28 7.22
N LEU A 388 10.39 -13.16 7.91
CA LEU A 388 11.24 -12.09 7.41
C LEU A 388 12.70 -12.55 7.33
N PRO A 389 13.38 -12.33 6.19
CA PRO A 389 14.78 -12.69 6.06
C PRO A 389 15.68 -11.63 6.71
N PHE A 390 16.73 -12.12 7.38
CA PHE A 390 17.79 -11.33 7.99
C PHE A 390 19.16 -11.88 7.55
N GLU A 391 20.13 -10.99 7.37
CA GLU A 391 21.52 -11.40 7.18
C GLU A 391 22.10 -11.77 8.55
N THR A 392 22.61 -12.99 8.69
CA THR A 392 23.12 -13.55 9.94
C THR A 392 24.43 -14.29 9.73
N THR A 393 25.10 -14.69 10.81
CA THR A 393 26.30 -15.54 10.78
C THR A 393 26.07 -16.91 10.14
N ASP A 394 24.81 -17.35 10.06
CA ASP A 394 24.41 -18.63 9.45
C ASP A 394 23.93 -18.42 8.00
N GLY A 395 24.13 -17.21 7.45
CA GLY A 395 23.65 -16.80 6.13
C GLY A 395 22.34 -16.01 6.19
N HIS A 396 21.61 -15.98 5.08
CA HIS A 396 20.30 -15.34 5.03
C HIS A 396 19.24 -16.34 5.52
N THR A 397 18.68 -16.08 6.69
CA THR A 397 17.67 -16.95 7.33
C THR A 397 16.62 -16.09 8.05
N THR A 398 15.58 -16.72 8.56
CA THR A 398 14.57 -16.06 9.40
C THR A 398 15.05 -15.99 10.84
N LEU A 399 14.57 -15.01 11.63
CA LEU A 399 14.90 -14.96 13.06
C LEU A 399 14.40 -16.17 13.82
N ASP A 400 13.28 -16.76 13.38
CA ASP A 400 12.73 -17.95 14.03
C ASP A 400 13.64 -19.16 13.87
N GLU A 401 14.14 -19.41 12.66
CA GLU A 401 15.11 -20.46 12.40
C GLU A 401 16.44 -20.18 13.11
N PHE A 402 16.93 -18.94 13.06
CA PHE A 402 18.17 -18.54 13.72
C PHE A 402 18.13 -18.73 15.25
N ALA A 403 17.03 -18.33 15.89
CA ALA A 403 16.85 -18.43 17.33
C ALA A 403 16.73 -19.86 17.85
N ARG A 404 16.39 -20.84 17.00
CA ARG A 404 16.41 -22.27 17.37
C ARG A 404 17.83 -22.78 17.55
N THR A 405 18.79 -22.25 16.78
CA THR A 405 20.22 -22.59 16.87
C THR A 405 20.91 -21.76 17.95
N HIS A 406 20.58 -20.47 18.05
CA HIS A 406 21.22 -19.51 18.94
C HIS A 406 20.25 -18.95 19.98
N ARG A 407 20.35 -19.42 21.24
CA ARG A 407 19.51 -18.91 22.34
C ARG A 407 19.78 -17.43 22.65
N THR A 408 21.01 -16.99 22.45
CA THR A 408 21.41 -15.59 22.57
C THR A 408 21.69 -15.06 21.17
N VAL A 409 20.86 -14.13 20.72
CA VAL A 409 20.99 -13.44 19.44
C VAL A 409 21.66 -12.10 19.68
N LEU A 410 22.86 -11.93 19.12
CA LEU A 410 23.59 -10.69 19.15
C LEU A 410 23.25 -9.87 17.90
N VAL A 411 23.14 -8.55 18.03
CA VAL A 411 22.82 -7.70 16.89
C VAL A 411 23.86 -6.60 16.71
N THR A 412 24.40 -6.48 15.50
CA THR A 412 25.30 -5.37 15.18
C THR A 412 24.51 -4.10 14.94
N SER A 413 25.22 -2.99 14.89
CA SER A 413 24.65 -1.66 14.79
C SER A 413 24.96 -0.99 13.44
N SER A 414 25.72 -1.66 12.56
CA SER A 414 25.79 -1.36 11.13
C SER A 414 26.18 -2.59 10.30
N VAL A 415 26.04 -2.46 8.97
CA VAL A 415 26.40 -3.49 7.99
C VAL A 415 27.93 -3.68 7.97
N GLU A 416 28.68 -2.60 8.14
CA GLU A 416 30.15 -2.63 8.19
C GLU A 416 30.64 -3.43 9.40
N GLU A 417 30.05 -3.18 10.57
CA GLU A 417 30.37 -3.91 11.80
C GLU A 417 30.06 -5.40 11.63
N PHE A 418 28.88 -5.74 11.06
CA PHE A 418 28.53 -7.13 10.79
C PHE A 418 29.54 -7.83 9.88
N ARG A 419 29.90 -7.23 8.75
CA ARG A 419 30.85 -7.82 7.79
C ARG A 419 32.23 -8.05 8.40
N GLN A 420 32.63 -7.21 9.35
CA GLN A 420 33.91 -7.33 10.03
C GLN A 420 33.94 -8.52 11.00
N VAL A 421 32.86 -8.76 11.72
CA VAL A 421 32.81 -9.73 12.82
C VAL A 421 32.20 -11.07 12.41
N ALA A 422 31.39 -11.14 11.35
CA ALA A 422 30.56 -12.31 11.02
C ALA A 422 31.36 -13.61 10.90
N ALA A 423 32.50 -13.60 10.19
CA ALA A 423 33.32 -14.80 10.02
C ALA A 423 33.94 -15.31 11.34
N ILE A 424 34.33 -14.38 12.22
CA ILE A 424 34.93 -14.70 13.52
C ILE A 424 33.85 -15.17 14.50
N ALA A 425 32.72 -14.45 14.54
CA ALA A 425 31.56 -14.80 15.34
C ALA A 425 31.02 -16.19 14.97
N SER A 426 30.84 -16.47 13.67
CA SER A 426 30.42 -17.78 13.17
C SER A 426 31.38 -18.88 13.62
N ALA A 427 32.69 -18.67 13.51
CA ALA A 427 33.69 -19.64 13.93
C ALA A 427 33.76 -19.83 15.46
N ALA A 428 33.41 -18.81 16.24
CA ALA A 428 33.25 -18.86 17.68
C ALA A 428 31.89 -19.43 18.14
N GLY A 429 30.99 -19.78 17.20
CA GLY A 429 29.65 -20.27 17.50
C GLY A 429 28.70 -19.20 18.04
N LEU A 430 28.98 -17.92 17.79
CA LEU A 430 28.13 -16.79 18.20
C LEU A 430 27.09 -16.48 17.13
N GLY A 431 25.82 -16.48 17.54
CA GLY A 431 24.71 -16.06 16.69
C GLY A 431 24.63 -14.55 16.58
N VAL A 432 25.15 -13.98 15.50
CA VAL A 432 25.08 -12.54 15.22
C VAL A 432 24.15 -12.24 14.02
N VAL A 433 23.27 -11.26 14.18
CA VAL A 433 22.40 -10.69 13.14
C VAL A 433 22.91 -9.32 12.72
N ASN A 434 22.85 -9.02 11.42
CA ASN A 434 23.15 -7.70 10.89
C ASN A 434 22.01 -6.73 11.20
N GLY A 435 22.18 -5.87 12.21
CA GLY A 435 21.21 -4.81 12.53
C GLY A 435 21.41 -3.51 11.75
N GLY A 436 22.31 -3.49 10.76
CA GLY A 436 22.62 -2.28 9.99
C GLY A 436 21.61 -1.91 8.91
N TYR A 437 20.71 -2.83 8.54
CA TYR A 437 19.63 -2.55 7.60
C TYR A 437 18.46 -1.82 8.28
N THR A 438 17.67 -1.10 7.48
CA THR A 438 16.51 -0.36 7.97
C THR A 438 15.54 -1.29 8.69
N TYR A 439 15.12 -0.92 9.90
CA TYR A 439 14.22 -1.67 10.79
C TYR A 439 14.80 -2.96 11.39
N ASP A 440 15.86 -3.55 10.83
CA ASP A 440 16.32 -4.89 11.24
C ASP A 440 16.70 -4.95 12.72
N ARG A 441 17.49 -3.99 13.21
CA ARG A 441 17.88 -3.93 14.63
C ARG A 441 16.68 -3.83 15.57
N GLU A 442 15.71 -2.98 15.25
CA GLU A 442 14.50 -2.81 16.06
C GLU A 442 13.68 -4.09 16.09
N LEU A 443 13.46 -4.70 14.92
CA LEU A 443 12.72 -5.97 14.81
C LEU A 443 13.41 -7.13 15.54
N VAL A 444 14.74 -7.21 15.46
CA VAL A 444 15.52 -8.22 16.20
C VAL A 444 15.35 -8.03 17.71
N HIS A 445 15.41 -6.80 18.21
CA HIS A 445 15.18 -6.50 19.64
C HIS A 445 13.76 -6.83 20.12
N ARG A 446 12.78 -6.88 19.22
CA ARG A 446 11.40 -7.29 19.52
C ARG A 446 11.17 -8.81 19.44
N LEU A 447 12.15 -9.59 18.98
CA LEU A 447 12.04 -11.06 18.92
C LEU A 447 11.61 -11.73 20.25
N PRO A 448 12.08 -11.30 21.44
CA PRO A 448 11.67 -11.89 22.71
C PRO A 448 10.16 -11.76 23.01
N GLU A 449 9.46 -10.81 22.39
CA GLU A 449 8.01 -10.66 22.53
C GLU A 449 7.25 -11.83 21.86
N ILE A 450 7.85 -12.46 20.85
CA ILE A 450 7.28 -13.60 20.11
C ILE A 450 7.91 -14.91 20.60
N ARG A 451 9.19 -14.87 20.98
CA ARG A 451 9.97 -16.02 21.48
C ARG A 451 10.58 -15.69 22.85
N PRO A 452 9.82 -15.82 23.95
CA PRO A 452 10.27 -15.43 25.29
C PRO A 452 11.53 -16.15 25.78
N GLU A 453 11.88 -17.29 25.20
CA GLU A 453 13.09 -18.06 25.50
C GLU A 453 14.37 -17.52 24.85
N THR A 454 14.25 -16.59 23.90
CA THR A 454 15.38 -15.99 23.19
C THR A 454 15.83 -14.72 23.88
N SER A 455 17.14 -14.60 24.13
CA SER A 455 17.76 -13.36 24.62
C SER A 455 18.32 -12.59 23.44
N VAL A 456 18.05 -11.29 23.37
CA VAL A 456 18.62 -10.39 22.35
C VAL A 456 19.46 -9.32 23.01
N ALA A 457 20.65 -9.08 22.48
CA ALA A 457 21.54 -8.03 22.96
C ALA A 457 22.32 -7.41 21.80
N ASP A 458 22.74 -6.16 21.96
CA ASP A 458 23.70 -5.58 21.03
C ASP A 458 25.04 -6.30 21.15
N LEU A 459 25.73 -6.48 20.02
CA LEU A 459 27.07 -7.02 20.02
C LEU A 459 28.01 -6.00 20.67
N ASP A 460 28.41 -6.30 21.90
CA ASP A 460 29.49 -5.58 22.56
C ASP A 460 30.86 -6.13 22.08
N PRO A 461 31.76 -5.28 21.57
CA PRO A 461 33.20 -5.50 21.52
C PRO A 461 33.80 -6.48 22.53
N ALA A 462 33.50 -6.28 23.82
CA ALA A 462 34.07 -7.11 24.89
C ALA A 462 33.55 -8.54 24.85
N THR A 463 32.30 -8.74 24.40
CA THR A 463 31.71 -10.07 24.21
C THR A 463 32.52 -10.86 23.18
N LEU A 464 32.83 -10.24 22.03
CA LEU A 464 33.61 -10.91 20.99
C LEU A 464 35.01 -11.27 21.49
N THR A 465 35.70 -10.35 22.17
CA THR A 465 37.04 -10.58 22.72
C THR A 465 37.06 -11.68 23.79
N ALA A 466 36.03 -11.78 24.62
CA ALA A 466 35.91 -12.80 25.66
C ALA A 466 35.76 -14.23 25.09
N HIS A 467 35.25 -14.36 23.87
CA HIS A 467 35.13 -15.63 23.16
C HIS A 467 36.37 -16.02 22.35
N LEU A 468 37.41 -15.18 22.32
CA LEU A 468 38.68 -15.52 21.66
C LEU A 468 39.60 -16.25 22.64
N ASP A 469 40.21 -17.34 22.18
CA ASP A 469 41.07 -18.15 23.02
C ASP A 469 42.35 -17.39 23.41
N PRO A 470 42.78 -17.46 24.68
CA PRO A 470 44.08 -16.96 25.07
C PRO A 470 45.18 -17.77 24.38
N VAL A 471 46.37 -17.18 24.32
CA VAL A 471 47.55 -17.89 23.82
C VAL A 471 48.27 -18.54 25.00
N ASP A 472 48.97 -19.65 24.76
CA ASP A 472 49.79 -20.27 25.79
C ASP A 472 50.94 -19.34 26.24
N ARG A 473 51.45 -19.59 27.46
CA ARG A 473 52.45 -18.72 28.10
C ARG A 473 53.75 -18.63 27.30
N GLU A 474 54.18 -19.71 26.66
CA GLU A 474 55.46 -19.74 25.93
C GLU A 474 55.38 -18.81 24.71
N THR A 475 54.29 -18.92 23.95
CA THR A 475 54.02 -18.04 22.81
C THR A 475 53.82 -16.58 23.24
N GLU A 476 53.12 -16.33 24.35
CA GLU A 476 52.93 -14.96 24.87
C GLU A 476 54.27 -14.31 25.26
N LEU A 477 55.16 -15.06 25.92
CA LEU A 477 56.51 -14.60 26.25
C LEU A 477 57.35 -14.35 25.01
N ALA A 478 57.29 -15.23 24.01
CA ALA A 478 58.01 -15.06 22.74
C ALA A 478 57.54 -13.81 21.98
N ALA A 479 56.24 -13.50 22.02
CA ALA A 479 55.67 -12.33 21.36
C ALA A 479 55.82 -11.02 22.18
N ALA A 480 56.26 -11.07 23.44
CA ALA A 480 56.21 -9.93 24.35
C ALA A 480 56.96 -8.69 23.84
N SER A 481 58.15 -8.88 23.25
CA SER A 481 58.94 -7.77 22.69
C SER A 481 58.23 -7.11 21.50
N TYR A 482 57.66 -7.92 20.60
CA TYR A 482 56.87 -7.43 19.48
C TYR A 482 55.62 -6.68 19.95
N LEU A 483 54.86 -7.25 20.89
CA LEU A 483 53.65 -6.63 21.41
C LEU A 483 53.93 -5.30 22.11
N ALA A 484 55.04 -5.18 22.83
CA ALA A 484 55.46 -3.91 23.42
C ALA A 484 55.74 -2.84 22.36
N LEU A 485 56.45 -3.19 21.28
CA LEU A 485 56.71 -2.29 20.15
C LEU A 485 55.43 -1.93 19.39
N ALA A 486 54.54 -2.90 19.18
CA ALA A 486 53.26 -2.69 18.52
C ALA A 486 52.35 -1.74 19.33
N ARG A 487 52.29 -1.89 20.66
CA ARG A 487 51.55 -0.98 21.54
C ARG A 487 52.11 0.45 21.49
N ASP A 488 53.43 0.60 21.52
CA ASP A 488 54.06 1.92 21.40
C ASP A 488 53.77 2.57 20.04
N ALA A 489 53.87 1.79 18.95
CA ALA A 489 53.58 2.26 17.60
C ALA A 489 52.12 2.71 17.42
N LEU A 490 51.18 1.98 18.01
CA LEU A 490 49.74 2.21 17.84
C LEU A 490 49.13 3.11 18.93
N ALA A 491 49.90 3.50 19.95
CA ALA A 491 49.47 4.43 20.99
C ALA A 491 48.97 5.77 20.42
N VAL A 492 49.58 6.26 19.34
CA VAL A 492 49.15 7.50 18.64
C VAL A 492 47.73 7.40 18.07
N PHE A 493 47.23 6.18 17.83
CA PHE A 493 45.88 5.92 17.36
C PHE A 493 44.90 5.59 18.50
N ASP A 494 45.34 5.67 19.75
CA ASP A 494 44.56 5.28 20.94
C ASP A 494 44.06 3.82 20.81
N CYS A 495 44.98 2.96 20.38
CA CYS A 495 44.75 1.56 20.09
C CYS A 495 45.72 0.68 20.89
N ASP A 496 45.19 -0.22 21.71
CA ASP A 496 45.96 -1.25 22.39
C ASP A 496 46.10 -2.50 21.49
N VAL A 497 47.05 -3.37 21.81
CA VAL A 497 47.35 -4.59 21.05
C VAL A 497 47.29 -5.82 21.94
N ALA A 498 46.55 -6.82 21.49
CA ALA A 498 46.44 -8.13 22.13
C ALA A 498 46.74 -9.25 21.13
N LEU A 499 47.27 -10.37 21.62
CA LEU A 499 47.42 -11.60 20.86
C LEU A 499 46.38 -12.62 21.36
N ARG A 500 45.63 -13.22 20.44
CA ARG A 500 44.62 -14.24 20.71
C ARG A 500 44.65 -15.31 19.63
N THR A 501 44.03 -16.44 19.91
CA THR A 501 43.84 -17.54 18.96
C THR A 501 42.38 -17.53 18.50
N PHE A 502 42.13 -17.38 17.19
CA PHE A 502 40.75 -17.44 16.67
C PHE A 502 40.66 -17.83 15.20
N HIS A 503 39.53 -18.38 14.80
CA HIS A 503 39.21 -18.72 13.42
C HIS A 503 38.44 -17.59 12.72
N PRO A 504 38.52 -17.47 11.38
CA PRO A 504 39.35 -18.28 10.49
C PRO A 504 40.84 -17.87 10.55
N ALA A 505 41.74 -18.83 10.39
CA ALA A 505 43.20 -18.57 10.37
C ALA A 505 43.64 -17.65 9.23
N SER A 506 42.79 -17.43 8.22
CA SER A 506 43.03 -16.47 7.14
C SER A 506 42.90 -15.01 7.58
N ALA A 507 42.18 -14.72 8.67
CA ALA A 507 42.05 -13.37 9.22
C ALA A 507 43.29 -13.04 10.08
N PRO A 508 44.15 -12.09 9.69
CA PRO A 508 45.37 -11.80 10.44
C PRO A 508 45.12 -10.98 11.71
N ALA A 509 44.17 -10.05 11.67
CA ALA A 509 43.85 -9.22 12.83
C ALA A 509 42.39 -8.78 12.81
N LEU A 510 41.87 -8.49 14.00
CA LEU A 510 40.55 -7.93 14.24
C LEU A 510 40.72 -6.59 14.98
N LEU A 511 40.21 -5.51 14.41
CA LEU A 511 40.16 -4.22 15.07
C LEU A 511 38.80 -4.05 15.78
N VAL A 512 38.82 -4.08 17.10
CA VAL A 512 37.64 -3.89 17.93
C VAL A 512 37.62 -2.45 18.43
N ASP A 513 36.51 -1.73 18.22
CA ASP A 513 36.41 -0.31 18.57
C ASP A 513 35.02 -0.01 19.15
N SER A 514 34.93 0.25 20.45
CA SER A 514 33.65 0.51 21.12
C SER A 514 33.07 1.87 20.69
N ARG A 515 31.79 1.87 20.28
CA ARG A 515 31.07 3.07 19.86
C ARG A 515 30.93 4.10 20.99
N ASP A 516 30.79 3.64 22.23
CA ASP A 516 30.71 4.51 23.41
C ASP A 516 32.02 5.24 23.68
N ALA A 517 33.16 4.55 23.52
CA ALA A 517 34.45 5.22 23.60
C ALA A 517 34.64 6.25 22.49
N ARG A 518 34.05 6.05 21.30
CA ARG A 518 34.12 7.04 20.20
C ARG A 518 33.26 8.28 20.48
N HIS A 519 32.04 8.11 21.00
CA HIS A 519 31.19 9.26 21.38
C HIS A 519 31.78 10.05 22.56
N GLU A 520 32.30 9.36 23.56
CA GLU A 520 33.00 9.99 24.70
C GLU A 520 34.27 10.74 24.20
N ARG A 521 35.03 10.15 23.26
CA ARG A 521 36.24 10.77 22.67
C ARG A 521 35.92 12.01 21.84
N THR A 522 34.95 11.95 20.93
CA THR A 522 34.55 13.11 20.12
C THR A 522 34.03 14.24 21.01
N ARG A 523 33.22 13.92 22.03
CA ARG A 523 32.74 14.89 23.01
C ARG A 523 33.87 15.49 23.84
N SER A 524 34.85 14.67 24.25
CA SER A 524 36.04 15.11 25.01
C SER A 524 37.01 15.95 24.17
N GLN A 525 37.12 15.66 22.87
CA GLN A 525 37.95 16.41 21.93
C GLN A 525 37.35 17.79 21.65
N ILE A 526 36.03 17.88 21.45
CA ILE A 526 35.30 19.15 21.33
C ILE A 526 35.38 19.95 22.64
N ALA A 527 35.32 19.30 23.81
CA ALA A 527 35.48 19.95 25.10
C ALA A 527 36.91 20.52 25.30
N ARG A 528 37.95 19.79 24.89
CA ARG A 528 39.35 20.25 24.92
C ARG A 528 39.62 21.40 23.94
N GLU A 529 38.90 21.44 22.81
CA GLU A 529 39.01 22.53 21.84
C GLU A 529 38.26 23.81 22.29
N GLN A 530 37.26 23.69 23.17
CA GLN A 530 36.45 24.82 23.64
C GLN A 530 36.90 25.44 24.98
N GLU A 531 37.64 24.73 25.84
CA GLU A 531 38.11 25.26 27.13
C GLU A 531 39.63 25.15 27.30
N GLY A 532 40.36 26.18 26.87
CA GLY A 532 41.79 26.35 27.11
C GLY A 532 42.13 26.79 28.54
N GLY A 533 41.81 25.99 29.56
CA GLY A 533 42.15 26.31 30.95
C GLY A 533 42.36 25.10 31.85
N LEU A 534 43.20 25.28 32.89
CA LEU A 534 43.64 24.33 33.94
C LEU A 534 42.55 23.41 34.55
N TRP A 535 41.27 23.72 34.38
CA TRP A 535 40.14 22.91 34.84
C TRP A 535 39.84 21.71 33.93
N GLY A 536 40.17 21.78 32.63
CA GLY A 536 40.06 20.66 31.69
C GLY A 536 41.04 19.52 31.98
N ASP A 537 42.21 19.86 32.52
CA ASP A 537 43.24 18.88 32.90
C ASP A 537 42.89 18.14 34.21
N ILE A 538 42.25 18.82 35.17
CA ILE A 538 41.83 18.23 36.45
C ILE A 538 40.59 17.34 36.27
N LEU A 539 39.63 17.74 35.42
CA LEU A 539 38.47 16.91 35.09
C LEU A 539 38.81 15.75 34.15
N GLY A 540 39.88 15.86 33.36
CA GLY A 540 40.43 14.77 32.55
C GLY A 540 41.10 13.68 33.38
N ALA A 541 41.59 13.99 34.59
CA ALA A 541 42.28 13.04 35.48
C ALA A 541 41.33 12.19 36.35
N LEU A 542 40.03 12.51 36.39
CA LEU A 542 39.03 11.87 37.25
C LEU A 542 38.00 11.02 36.49
N ARG A 543 38.19 10.77 35.19
CA ARG A 543 37.29 9.96 34.37
C ARG A 543 37.89 8.59 34.11
N ASP A 544 37.13 7.53 34.42
CA ASP A 544 37.45 6.15 34.06
C ASP A 544 37.88 6.09 32.59
N GLU A 545 39.01 5.42 32.31
CA GLU A 545 39.57 5.28 30.97
C GLU A 545 38.48 4.75 30.03
N ALA A 546 38.01 5.61 29.11
CA ALA A 546 37.14 5.16 28.04
C ALA A 546 37.82 3.97 27.33
N PRO A 547 37.10 2.86 27.08
CA PRO A 547 37.74 1.65 26.56
C PRO A 547 38.45 1.95 25.23
N ARG A 548 39.77 1.77 25.20
CA ARG A 548 40.59 2.01 24.00
C ARG A 548 40.18 1.06 22.88
N ALA A 549 40.41 1.47 21.64
CA ALA A 549 40.31 0.53 20.54
C ALA A 549 41.35 -0.59 20.77
N GLN A 550 41.06 -1.81 20.33
CA GLN A 550 41.97 -2.94 20.50
C GLN A 550 42.21 -3.62 19.16
N LEU A 551 43.47 -3.70 18.74
CA LEU A 551 43.91 -4.56 17.66
C LEU A 551 44.24 -5.94 18.22
N ILE A 552 43.44 -6.93 17.84
CA ILE A 552 43.63 -8.33 18.24
C ILE A 552 44.31 -9.07 17.09
N LEU A 553 45.55 -9.49 17.31
CA LEU A 553 46.34 -10.28 16.38
C LEU A 553 45.99 -11.76 16.49
N ASN A 554 45.84 -12.44 15.36
CA ASN A 554 45.46 -13.84 15.30
C ASN A 554 46.68 -14.77 15.27
N GLN A 555 46.96 -15.47 16.37
CA GLN A 555 48.07 -16.41 16.44
C GLN A 555 47.95 -17.61 15.48
N LEU A 556 46.74 -17.95 15.01
CA LEU A 556 46.57 -19.01 14.00
C LEU A 556 47.04 -18.57 12.61
N ASN A 557 47.14 -17.26 12.37
CA ASN A 557 47.50 -16.74 11.06
C ASN A 557 49.03 -16.83 10.83
N PRO A 558 49.50 -17.46 9.72
CA PRO A 558 50.93 -17.62 9.46
C PRO A 558 51.72 -16.31 9.37
N LEU A 559 51.09 -15.25 8.86
CA LEU A 559 51.74 -13.94 8.75
C LEU A 559 51.92 -13.30 10.13
N VAL A 560 50.94 -13.44 11.03
CA VAL A 560 51.05 -12.96 12.42
C VAL A 560 52.15 -13.71 13.16
N ARG A 561 52.19 -15.05 13.08
CA ARG A 561 53.27 -15.84 13.72
C ARG A 561 54.66 -15.43 13.24
N THR A 562 54.78 -15.07 11.96
CA THR A 562 56.03 -14.58 11.39
C THR A 562 56.34 -13.18 11.90
N ALA A 563 55.32 -12.31 11.97
CA ALA A 563 55.47 -10.93 12.43
C ALA A 563 55.90 -10.86 13.91
N VAL A 564 55.26 -11.61 14.80
CA VAL A 564 55.59 -11.59 16.23
C VAL A 564 56.99 -12.11 16.56
N ALA A 565 57.63 -12.82 15.62
CA ALA A 565 59.00 -13.32 15.75
C ALA A 565 60.08 -12.36 15.19
N ILE A 566 59.69 -11.19 14.66
CA ILE A 566 60.63 -10.21 14.13
C ILE A 566 61.47 -9.60 15.26
N ALA A 567 62.79 -9.80 15.20
CA ALA A 567 63.74 -9.25 16.18
C ALA A 567 64.17 -7.80 15.86
N GLU A 568 64.05 -7.36 14.60
CA GLU A 568 64.43 -6.01 14.18
C GLU A 568 63.35 -4.99 14.57
N PRO A 569 63.65 -4.01 15.45
CA PRO A 569 62.61 -3.14 16.02
C PRO A 569 61.84 -2.29 15.00
N GLU A 570 62.54 -1.76 13.99
CA GLU A 570 61.91 -0.93 12.95
C GLU A 570 60.94 -1.77 12.09
N LEU A 571 61.37 -2.96 11.67
CA LEU A 571 60.53 -3.86 10.89
C LEU A 571 59.33 -4.36 11.71
N ALA A 572 59.52 -4.65 13.01
CA ALA A 572 58.44 -5.03 13.91
C ALA A 572 57.39 -3.92 14.01
N ARG A 573 57.82 -2.66 14.22
CA ARG A 573 56.95 -1.49 14.23
C ARG A 573 56.16 -1.34 12.94
N THR A 574 56.84 -1.34 11.79
CA THR A 574 56.20 -1.19 10.47
C THR A 574 55.21 -2.32 10.18
N SER A 575 55.52 -3.56 10.58
CA SER A 575 54.59 -4.69 10.40
C SER A 575 53.33 -4.56 11.26
N ALA A 576 53.44 -4.06 12.49
CA ALA A 576 52.30 -3.81 13.36
C ALA A 576 51.41 -2.68 12.82
N GLU A 577 52.03 -1.61 12.31
CA GLU A 577 51.33 -0.52 11.61
C GLU A 577 50.59 -1.00 10.36
N ALA A 578 51.20 -1.91 9.58
CA ALA A 578 50.57 -2.50 8.41
C ALA A 578 49.38 -3.40 8.79
N LEU A 579 49.51 -4.22 9.83
CA LEU A 579 48.42 -5.06 10.36
C LEU A 579 47.26 -4.21 10.88
N TYR A 580 47.56 -3.14 11.61
CA TYR A 580 46.56 -2.15 12.04
C TYR A 580 45.88 -1.49 10.84
N GLY A 581 46.66 -0.99 9.88
CA GLY A 581 46.15 -0.32 8.67
C GLY A 581 45.25 -1.24 7.85
N GLN A 582 45.62 -2.52 7.70
CA GLN A 582 44.78 -3.53 7.06
C GLN A 582 43.48 -3.77 7.83
N ALA A 583 43.53 -3.93 9.15
CA ALA A 583 42.34 -4.11 9.97
C ALA A 583 41.42 -2.87 9.95
N ALA A 584 42.01 -1.67 9.94
CA ALA A 584 41.29 -0.40 9.80
C ALA A 584 40.62 -0.27 8.43
N LEU A 585 41.29 -0.68 7.34
CA LEU A 585 40.69 -0.74 6.00
C LEU A 585 39.51 -1.72 5.94
N LEU A 586 39.68 -2.90 6.54
CA LEU A 586 38.63 -3.93 6.58
C LEU A 586 37.43 -3.52 7.44
N SER A 587 37.64 -2.65 8.43
CA SER A 587 36.53 -2.07 9.22
C SER A 587 35.61 -1.15 8.40
N ARG A 588 36.00 -0.77 7.17
CA ARG A 588 35.26 0.12 6.25
C ARG A 588 34.76 1.43 6.87
N ARG A 589 35.33 1.82 8.00
CA ARG A 589 35.11 3.14 8.60
C ARG A 589 35.86 4.21 7.79
N PRO A 590 35.39 5.47 7.79
CA PRO A 590 36.19 6.57 7.26
C PRO A 590 37.55 6.62 7.95
N LEU A 591 38.63 6.48 7.18
CA LEU A 591 39.99 6.53 7.69
C LEU A 591 40.36 7.96 8.06
N ARG A 592 41.02 8.14 9.21
CA ARG A 592 41.62 9.42 9.56
C ARG A 592 42.78 9.72 8.60
N PRO A 593 43.11 11.00 8.33
CA PRO A 593 44.25 11.35 7.50
C PRO A 593 45.56 10.67 7.95
N SER A 594 45.78 10.56 9.26
CA SER A 594 46.93 9.87 9.85
C SER A 594 46.97 8.37 9.55
N GLU A 595 45.82 7.70 9.51
CA GLU A 595 45.71 6.28 9.18
C GLU A 595 45.92 6.02 7.68
N SER A 596 45.38 6.88 6.83
CA SER A 596 45.62 6.83 5.38
C SER A 596 47.10 7.00 5.04
N SER A 597 47.78 7.94 5.69
CA SER A 597 49.24 8.11 5.56
C SER A 597 50.00 6.91 6.11
N LEU A 598 49.58 6.34 7.23
CA LEU A 598 50.17 5.14 7.84
C LEU A 598 50.16 3.95 6.88
N ILE A 599 49.01 3.68 6.26
CA ILE A 599 48.83 2.55 5.33
C ILE A 599 49.81 2.67 4.16
N ASN A 600 49.90 3.86 3.55
CA ASN A 600 50.78 4.05 2.41
C ASN A 600 52.26 3.96 2.82
N ARG A 601 52.65 4.60 3.94
CA ARG A 601 54.02 4.57 4.45
C ARG A 601 54.46 3.15 4.80
N SER A 602 53.67 2.45 5.62
CA SER A 602 53.99 1.09 6.07
C SER A 602 54.12 0.11 4.90
N PHE A 603 53.27 0.23 3.87
CA PHE A 603 53.38 -0.56 2.65
C PHE A 603 54.68 -0.29 1.88
N LEU A 604 55.03 0.98 1.67
CA LEU A 604 56.27 1.37 0.99
C LEU A 604 57.52 0.92 1.77
N ASP A 605 57.51 1.06 3.09
CA ASP A 605 58.63 0.66 3.95
C ASP A 605 58.83 -0.86 3.95
N LEU A 606 57.74 -1.65 4.00
CA LEU A 606 57.81 -3.11 3.86
C LEU A 606 58.32 -3.53 2.47
N LEU A 607 57.87 -2.86 1.40
CA LEU A 607 58.38 -3.10 0.05
C LEU A 607 59.86 -2.76 -0.08
N ALA A 608 60.28 -1.61 0.45
CA ALA A 608 61.68 -1.18 0.43
C ALA A 608 62.57 -2.18 1.21
N HIS A 609 62.09 -2.68 2.34
CA HIS A 609 62.78 -3.70 3.11
C HIS A 609 62.86 -5.04 2.35
N ALA A 610 61.78 -5.46 1.68
CA ALA A 610 61.77 -6.67 0.85
C ALA A 610 62.76 -6.57 -0.33
N LEU A 611 62.78 -5.43 -1.02
CA LEU A 611 63.67 -5.17 -2.17
C LEU A 611 65.15 -5.07 -1.77
N ARG A 612 65.45 -4.67 -0.53
CA ARG A 612 66.82 -4.64 0.00
C ARG A 612 67.37 -6.02 0.36
N LYS A 613 66.52 -7.03 0.54
CA LYS A 613 66.94 -8.38 0.95
C LYS A 613 67.55 -9.21 -0.19
N ASP A 614 67.35 -8.78 -1.43
CA ASP A 614 67.90 -9.39 -2.66
C ASP A 614 69.11 -8.61 -3.24
N SER A 615 69.65 -7.64 -2.48
CA SER A 615 70.88 -6.89 -2.79
C SER A 615 71.96 -7.18 -1.76
#